data_AF-A0A2V7HU29-F1
#
_entry.id   AF-A0A2V7HU29-F1
#
_cell.length_a   1.000
_cell.length_b   1.000
_cell.length_c   1.000
_cell.angle_alpha   90.00
_cell.angle_beta   90.00
_cell.angle_gamma   90.00
#
_symmetry.space_group_name_H-M   'P 1'
#
loop_
_entity.id
_entity.type
_entity.pdbx_description
1 polymer ?
#
loop_
_entity_poly.entity_id
_entity_poly.type
_entity_poly.pdbx_seq_one_letter_code
_entity_poly.pdbx_strand_id
1 'polypeptide(L)'
;MLLAWRSLPWPLIHDVALMHYVAWRIADGAVPYRDLFDMNQPGTYLVHLAVLRTLGGGDLAWRVFDLAWLAATAGVIAVFAMPWGRVAAAAGALVFVTYHLAGGAWQAGQRDFLLCLFLLLGALGVARWLERGGVRSLLWSGAVLGAGITVKPHAALFAGALAAVVAVAAARACGLATAAGATAVFVAAAAVAPLVVLGWLAAVGGLAAWRDVVTGYLIPLYARLGRTSSWSVYRWHAWIPIALGVLVSLAGAARRRGVGARHLVAALGLAYGLAHYVVQGKGWEYHLYPLAAFAAVLVAAELPAALAARRRL
;
A
#
# COMPACT_ATOMS: atom_id res chain seq x y z
N MET A 1 13.56 11.87 14.14
CA MET A 1 14.97 11.86 13.67
C MET A 1 15.84 10.86 14.42
N LEU A 2 15.82 10.83 15.77
CA LEU A 2 16.60 9.86 16.56
C LEU A 2 16.34 8.39 16.19
N LEU A 3 15.07 7.99 16.03
CA LEU A 3 14.72 6.61 15.65
C LEU A 3 15.25 6.24 14.25
N ALA A 4 15.20 7.17 13.29
CA ALA A 4 15.72 6.94 11.94
C ALA A 4 17.24 6.73 11.98
N TRP A 5 17.97 7.59 12.69
CA TRP A 5 19.42 7.44 12.88
C TRP A 5 19.78 6.11 13.54
N ARG A 6 19.11 5.75 14.65
CA ARG A 6 19.32 4.47 15.34
C ARG A 6 18.90 3.25 14.53
N SER A 7 18.12 3.43 13.46
CA SER A 7 17.70 2.35 12.55
C SER A 7 18.69 2.07 11.42
N LEU A 8 19.71 2.92 11.22
CA LEU A 8 20.70 2.73 10.16
C LEU A 8 21.42 1.37 10.18
N PRO A 9 21.80 0.80 11.34
CA PRO A 9 22.49 -0.50 11.38
C PRO A 9 21.53 -1.70 11.38
N TRP A 10 20.26 -1.54 11.01
CA TRP A 10 19.34 -2.67 10.97
C TRP A 10 19.74 -3.67 9.87
N PRO A 11 19.88 -4.96 10.19
CA PRO A 11 20.26 -5.98 9.22
C PRO A 11 19.09 -6.40 8.32
N LEU A 12 19.41 -6.95 7.15
CA LEU A 12 18.50 -7.73 6.34
C LEU A 12 18.09 -9.01 7.10
N ILE A 13 16.81 -9.11 7.45
CA ILE A 13 16.28 -10.26 8.21
C ILE A 13 14.98 -10.79 7.62
N HIS A 14 14.64 -12.03 7.96
CA HIS A 14 13.40 -12.71 7.60
C HIS A 14 13.09 -12.68 6.09
N ASP A 15 11.84 -12.42 5.72
CA ASP A 15 11.34 -12.42 4.34
C ASP A 15 12.19 -11.57 3.41
N VAL A 16 12.70 -10.43 3.90
CA VAL A 16 13.48 -9.52 3.08
C VAL A 16 14.81 -10.15 2.67
N ALA A 17 15.52 -10.80 3.60
CA ALA A 17 16.77 -11.48 3.29
C ALA A 17 16.57 -12.58 2.24
N LEU A 18 15.47 -13.36 2.36
CA LEU A 18 15.10 -14.39 1.38
C LEU A 18 14.83 -13.78 0.00
N MET A 19 14.08 -12.68 -0.07
CA MET A 19 13.75 -12.02 -1.34
C MET A 19 14.98 -11.36 -1.97
N HIS A 20 15.90 -10.84 -1.15
CA HIS A 20 17.16 -10.28 -1.62
C HIS A 20 18.09 -11.37 -2.17
N TYR A 21 18.13 -12.54 -1.53
CA TYR A 21 18.82 -13.72 -2.06
C TYR A 21 18.22 -14.20 -3.38
N VAL A 22 16.89 -14.30 -3.48
CA VAL A 22 16.20 -14.66 -4.74
C VAL A 22 16.56 -13.68 -5.85
N ALA A 23 16.56 -12.37 -5.58
CA ALA A 23 16.98 -11.36 -6.55
C ALA A 23 18.45 -11.54 -6.98
N TRP A 24 19.36 -11.84 -6.05
CA TRP A 24 20.75 -12.15 -6.39
C TRP A 24 20.87 -13.37 -7.31
N ARG A 25 20.14 -14.46 -7.02
CA ARG A 25 20.11 -15.65 -7.88
C ARG A 25 19.55 -15.36 -9.27
N ILE A 26 18.52 -14.54 -9.37
CA ILE A 26 17.97 -14.11 -10.68
C ILE A 26 19.00 -13.27 -11.45
N ALA A 27 19.78 -12.42 -10.76
CA ALA A 27 20.86 -11.66 -11.37
C ALA A 27 21.96 -12.56 -11.95
N ASP A 28 22.20 -13.73 -11.33
CA ASP A 28 23.11 -14.78 -11.82
C ASP A 28 22.49 -15.73 -12.85
N GLY A 29 21.30 -15.42 -13.37
CA GLY A 29 20.64 -16.18 -14.43
C GLY A 29 19.70 -17.30 -13.98
N ALA A 30 19.42 -17.42 -12.68
CA ALA A 30 18.37 -18.33 -12.22
C ALA A 30 16.99 -17.86 -12.69
N VAL A 31 16.16 -18.81 -13.12
CA VAL A 31 14.80 -18.52 -13.57
C VAL A 31 13.84 -18.54 -12.37
N PRO A 32 13.07 -17.45 -12.13
CA PRO A 32 12.12 -17.37 -11.02
C PRO A 32 11.13 -18.55 -11.03
N TYR A 33 10.82 -19.09 -9.85
CA TYR A 33 9.88 -20.22 -9.61
C TYR A 33 10.35 -21.58 -10.13
N ARG A 34 11.11 -21.63 -11.24
CA ARG A 34 11.65 -22.87 -11.82
C ARG A 34 12.87 -23.34 -11.04
N ASP A 35 13.83 -22.44 -10.86
CA ASP A 35 15.11 -22.75 -10.20
C ASP A 35 15.09 -22.33 -8.72
N LEU A 36 14.10 -21.52 -8.33
CA LEU A 36 13.94 -20.93 -7.00
C LEU A 36 12.51 -21.12 -6.53
N PHE A 37 12.30 -21.95 -5.51
CA PHE A 37 10.98 -22.14 -4.92
C PHE A 37 10.63 -20.98 -3.99
N ASP A 38 9.57 -20.24 -4.34
CA ASP A 38 9.04 -19.17 -3.49
C ASP A 38 7.57 -18.87 -3.85
N MET A 39 6.78 -18.47 -2.85
CA MET A 39 5.33 -18.25 -2.97
C MET A 39 4.95 -16.79 -3.21
N ASN A 40 5.91 -15.87 -3.20
CA ASN A 40 5.65 -14.44 -3.34
C ASN A 40 5.49 -14.07 -4.80
N GLN A 41 4.94 -12.88 -5.05
CA GLN A 41 4.67 -12.44 -6.41
C GLN A 41 5.92 -11.86 -7.07
N PRO A 42 6.03 -11.97 -8.40
CA PRO A 42 7.26 -11.65 -9.13
C PRO A 42 7.66 -10.18 -9.04
N GLY A 43 6.70 -9.27 -8.83
CA GLY A 43 7.00 -7.85 -8.65
C GLY A 43 7.84 -7.57 -7.41
N THR A 44 7.77 -8.41 -6.37
CA THR A 44 8.69 -8.32 -5.24
C THR A 44 10.14 -8.51 -5.67
N TYR A 45 10.43 -9.51 -6.52
CA TYR A 45 11.79 -9.74 -7.00
C TYR A 45 12.33 -8.55 -7.80
N LEU A 46 11.47 -7.90 -8.59
CA LEU A 46 11.86 -6.72 -9.36
C LEU A 46 12.25 -5.54 -8.47
N VAL A 47 11.57 -5.34 -7.34
CA VAL A 47 11.97 -4.33 -6.34
C VAL A 47 13.35 -4.66 -5.77
N HIS A 48 13.57 -5.91 -5.37
CA HIS A 48 14.86 -6.33 -4.81
C HIS A 48 16.00 -6.29 -5.84
N LEU A 49 15.74 -6.68 -7.09
CA LEU A 49 16.68 -6.56 -8.22
C LEU A 49 17.04 -5.10 -8.48
N ALA A 50 16.06 -4.19 -8.44
CA ALA A 50 16.31 -2.76 -8.61
C ALA A 50 17.25 -2.25 -7.51
N VAL A 51 17.01 -2.60 -6.25
CA VAL A 51 17.90 -2.22 -5.13
C VAL A 51 19.29 -2.81 -5.32
N LEU A 52 19.38 -4.12 -5.59
CA LEU A 52 20.66 -4.81 -5.75
C LEU A 52 21.52 -4.19 -6.86
N ARG A 53 20.90 -3.83 -8.00
CA ARG A 53 21.59 -3.25 -9.16
C ARG A 53 21.92 -1.77 -9.03
N THR A 54 21.27 -1.03 -8.13
CA THR A 54 21.45 0.42 -8.01
C THR A 54 22.17 0.85 -6.72
N LEU A 55 21.83 0.24 -5.59
CA LEU A 55 22.37 0.58 -4.27
C LEU A 55 23.33 -0.49 -3.73
N GLY A 56 23.26 -1.72 -4.25
CA GLY A 56 24.06 -2.86 -3.80
C GLY A 56 23.30 -3.83 -2.89
N GLY A 57 24.00 -4.91 -2.48
CA GLY A 57 23.39 -6.04 -1.76
C GLY A 57 23.50 -6.02 -0.23
N GLY A 58 24.02 -4.94 0.36
CA GLY A 58 24.29 -4.86 1.80
C GLY A 58 23.13 -4.28 2.61
N ASP A 59 23.20 -4.47 3.94
CA ASP A 59 22.19 -3.98 4.90
C ASP A 59 21.93 -2.48 4.77
N LEU A 60 23.00 -1.67 4.64
CA LEU A 60 22.88 -0.23 4.50
C LEU A 60 22.16 0.16 3.20
N ALA A 61 22.44 -0.52 2.09
CA ALA A 61 21.79 -0.26 0.81
C ALA A 61 20.27 -0.50 0.91
N TRP A 62 19.88 -1.61 1.54
CA TRP A 62 18.48 -1.91 1.80
C TRP A 62 17.85 -0.88 2.75
N ARG A 63 18.56 -0.47 3.79
CA ARG A 63 18.05 0.51 4.76
C ARG A 63 17.83 1.89 4.14
N VAL A 64 18.73 2.32 3.25
CA VAL A 64 18.56 3.57 2.48
C VAL A 64 17.32 3.50 1.61
N PHE A 65 17.12 2.38 0.89
CA PHE A 65 15.90 2.16 0.11
C PHE A 65 14.64 2.21 0.98
N ASP A 66 14.61 1.49 2.10
CA ASP A 66 13.47 1.43 3.00
C ASP A 66 13.13 2.82 3.57
N LEU A 67 14.12 3.59 4.02
CA LEU A 67 13.92 4.95 4.53
C LEU A 67 13.45 5.92 3.43
N ALA A 68 13.95 5.78 2.20
CA ALA A 68 13.47 6.55 1.06
C ALA A 68 12.01 6.21 0.74
N TRP A 69 11.65 4.92 0.79
CA TRP A 69 10.28 4.46 0.61
C TRP A 69 9.35 4.97 1.71
N LEU A 70 9.82 5.00 2.95
CA LEU A 70 9.11 5.54 4.10
C LEU A 70 8.85 7.03 3.92
N ALA A 71 9.88 7.79 3.54
CA ALA A 71 9.79 9.21 3.29
C ALA A 71 8.82 9.52 2.13
N ALA A 72 8.87 8.75 1.05
CA ALA A 72 7.95 8.88 -0.07
C ALA A 72 6.49 8.61 0.38
N THR A 73 6.27 7.53 1.12
CA THR A 73 4.95 7.17 1.64
C THR A 73 4.40 8.24 2.58
N ALA A 74 5.21 8.72 3.52
CA ALA A 74 4.86 9.81 4.43
C ALA A 74 4.58 11.12 3.68
N GLY A 75 5.35 11.42 2.63
CA GLY A 75 5.12 12.55 1.74
C GLY A 75 3.78 12.47 1.01
N VAL A 76 3.40 11.28 0.52
CA VAL A 76 2.08 11.06 -0.08
C VAL A 76 0.97 11.23 0.96
N ILE A 77 1.12 10.71 2.17
CA ILE A 77 0.17 10.94 3.28
C ILE A 77 -0.01 12.43 3.54
N ALA A 78 1.10 13.18 3.63
CA ALA A 78 1.06 14.62 3.82
C ALA A 78 0.29 15.30 2.68
N VAL A 79 0.64 15.05 1.41
CA VAL A 79 -0.06 15.59 0.23
C VAL A 79 -1.54 15.20 0.20
N PHE A 80 -1.88 14.01 0.68
CA PHE A 80 -3.25 13.54 0.78
C PHE A 80 -4.03 14.38 1.79
N ALA A 81 -3.47 14.60 2.98
CA ALA A 81 -4.12 15.32 4.08
C ALA A 81 -3.95 16.85 4.03
N MET A 82 -3.08 17.39 3.17
CA MET A 82 -2.82 18.84 3.05
C MET A 82 -4.09 19.71 2.90
N PRO A 83 -5.12 19.33 2.12
CA PRO A 83 -6.34 20.12 2.02
C PRO A 83 -7.12 20.27 3.33
N TRP A 84 -6.90 19.36 4.29
CA TRP A 84 -7.46 19.47 5.63
C TRP A 84 -6.62 20.34 6.57
N GLY A 85 -5.41 20.72 6.15
CA GLY A 85 -4.52 21.65 6.83
C GLY A 85 -3.14 21.06 7.14
N ARG A 86 -2.15 21.95 7.36
CA ARG A 86 -0.74 21.58 7.60
C ARG A 86 -0.57 20.67 8.82
N VAL A 87 -1.39 20.86 9.86
CA VAL A 87 -1.34 20.03 11.07
C VAL A 87 -1.81 18.61 10.77
N ALA A 88 -2.89 18.44 9.99
CA ALA A 88 -3.36 17.11 9.58
C ALA A 88 -2.29 16.37 8.75
N ALA A 89 -1.70 17.07 7.78
CA ALA A 89 -0.62 16.53 6.95
C ALA A 89 0.62 16.10 7.76
N ALA A 90 1.09 16.97 8.66
CA ALA A 90 2.26 16.67 9.49
C ALA A 90 1.97 15.54 10.49
N ALA A 91 0.80 15.55 11.14
CA ALA A 91 0.40 14.52 12.09
C ALA A 91 0.29 13.15 11.41
N GLY A 92 -0.38 13.07 10.24
CA GLY A 92 -0.50 11.82 9.51
C GLY A 92 0.85 11.25 9.07
N ALA A 93 1.71 12.08 8.47
CA ALA A 93 3.04 11.68 8.08
C ALA A 93 3.87 11.18 9.29
N LEU A 94 3.82 11.91 10.41
CA LEU A 94 4.56 11.56 11.62
C LEU A 94 4.05 10.27 12.26
N VAL A 95 2.73 10.04 12.29
CA VAL A 95 2.13 8.80 12.79
C VAL A 95 2.64 7.61 11.98
N PHE A 96 2.63 7.69 10.65
CA PHE A 96 3.10 6.59 9.81
C PHE A 96 4.62 6.33 9.93
N VAL A 97 5.42 7.40 9.97
CA VAL A 97 6.88 7.28 10.20
C VAL A 97 7.17 6.65 11.55
N THR A 98 6.45 7.06 12.59
CA THR A 98 6.62 6.51 13.94
C THR A 98 6.17 5.07 14.00
N TYR A 99 5.06 4.72 13.35
CA TYR A 99 4.56 3.34 13.25
C TYR A 99 5.62 2.40 12.67
N HIS A 100 6.20 2.77 11.52
CA HIS A 100 7.23 1.97 10.87
C HIS A 100 8.50 1.85 11.72
N LEU A 101 9.06 2.99 12.18
CA LEU A 101 10.32 2.98 12.92
C LEU A 101 10.21 2.32 14.30
N ALA A 102 9.06 2.41 14.95
CA ALA A 102 8.85 1.80 16.25
C ALA A 102 8.70 0.28 16.17
N GLY A 103 8.44 -0.30 14.99
CA GLY A 103 8.31 -1.74 14.82
C GLY A 103 9.64 -2.48 14.60
N GLY A 104 10.76 -1.76 14.53
CA GLY A 104 12.09 -2.36 14.47
C GLY A 104 12.45 -2.96 13.11
N ALA A 105 13.62 -3.62 13.05
CA ALA A 105 14.14 -4.23 11.83
C ALA A 105 13.17 -5.23 11.17
N TRP A 106 12.32 -5.88 11.96
CA TRP A 106 11.30 -6.83 11.47
C TRP A 106 10.34 -6.22 10.44
N GLN A 107 10.09 -4.91 10.56
CA GLN A 107 9.15 -4.19 9.72
C GLN A 107 9.79 -3.58 8.46
N ALA A 108 11.13 -3.50 8.42
CA ALA A 108 11.86 -2.87 7.33
C ALA A 108 11.75 -3.72 6.07
N GLY A 109 11.30 -3.15 4.96
CA GLY A 109 11.23 -3.81 3.66
C GLY A 109 10.09 -4.82 3.49
N GLN A 110 9.18 -4.93 4.46
CA GLN A 110 8.03 -5.83 4.34
C GLN A 110 7.17 -5.44 3.13
N ARG A 111 6.67 -6.44 2.39
CA ARG A 111 5.87 -6.18 1.18
C ARG A 111 4.61 -5.38 1.45
N ASP A 112 3.99 -5.59 2.61
CA ASP A 112 2.82 -4.86 3.08
C ASP A 112 3.11 -3.38 3.33
N PHE A 113 4.32 -3.06 3.80
CA PHE A 113 4.83 -1.70 3.88
C PHE A 113 5.05 -1.10 2.49
N LEU A 114 5.72 -1.85 1.60
CA LEU A 114 5.94 -1.39 0.22
C LEU A 114 4.61 -1.08 -0.49
N LEU A 115 3.60 -1.92 -0.25
CA LEU A 115 2.25 -1.79 -0.79
C LEU A 115 1.59 -0.45 -0.45
N CYS A 116 1.87 0.13 0.72
CA CYS A 116 1.26 1.38 1.17
C CYS A 116 1.45 2.54 0.19
N LEU A 117 2.66 2.69 -0.38
CA LEU A 117 2.93 3.75 -1.34
C LEU A 117 2.03 3.62 -2.57
N PHE A 118 1.90 2.41 -3.11
CA PHE A 118 1.07 2.14 -4.28
C PHE A 118 -0.42 2.41 -3.99
N LEU A 119 -0.92 1.95 -2.84
CA LEU A 119 -2.31 2.13 -2.44
C LEU A 119 -2.66 3.61 -2.23
N LEU A 120 -1.80 4.35 -1.50
CA LEU A 120 -2.03 5.76 -1.20
C LEU A 120 -1.96 6.64 -2.45
N LEU A 121 -1.01 6.37 -3.35
CA LEU A 121 -0.93 7.05 -4.64
C LEU A 121 -2.17 6.73 -5.48
N GLY A 122 -2.55 5.45 -5.61
CA GLY A 122 -3.77 5.05 -6.30
C GLY A 122 -5.00 5.82 -5.79
N ALA A 123 -5.22 5.80 -4.47
CA ALA A 123 -6.30 6.53 -3.82
C ALA A 123 -6.23 8.05 -4.06
N LEU A 124 -5.04 8.65 -3.97
CA LEU A 124 -4.83 10.08 -4.23
C LEU A 124 -5.18 10.45 -5.67
N GLY A 125 -4.91 9.58 -6.63
CA GLY A 125 -5.23 9.82 -8.04
C GLY A 125 -6.72 9.76 -8.31
N VAL A 126 -7.43 8.80 -7.73
CA VAL A 126 -8.90 8.77 -7.79
C VAL A 126 -9.51 9.97 -7.06
N ALA A 127 -8.97 10.37 -5.90
CA ALA A 127 -9.42 11.57 -5.21
C ALA A 127 -9.26 12.84 -6.07
N ARG A 128 -8.08 13.02 -6.70
CA ARG A 128 -7.82 14.15 -7.59
C ARG A 128 -8.71 14.14 -8.83
N TRP A 129 -8.99 12.95 -9.38
CA TRP A 129 -9.94 12.81 -10.47
C TRP A 129 -11.36 13.18 -10.06
N LEU A 130 -11.82 12.76 -8.87
CA LEU A 130 -13.11 13.19 -8.34
C LEU A 130 -13.18 14.71 -8.09
N GLU A 131 -12.08 15.32 -7.68
CA GLU A 131 -12.00 16.76 -7.37
C GLU A 131 -11.92 17.64 -8.62
N ARG A 132 -11.25 17.18 -9.69
CA ARG A 132 -10.86 18.03 -10.83
C ARG A 132 -11.09 17.40 -12.21
N GLY A 133 -11.52 16.15 -12.26
CA GLY A 133 -11.57 15.35 -13.48
C GLY A 133 -10.18 15.00 -14.04
N GLY A 134 -10.16 14.72 -15.34
CA GLY A 134 -8.93 14.53 -16.12
C GLY A 134 -8.42 13.08 -16.20
N VAL A 135 -8.24 12.59 -17.42
CA VAL A 135 -7.81 11.21 -17.71
C VAL A 135 -6.45 10.85 -17.12
N ARG A 136 -5.54 11.83 -17.03
CA ARG A 136 -4.19 11.64 -16.47
C ARG A 136 -4.25 11.06 -15.06
N SER A 137 -5.18 11.53 -14.22
CA SER A 137 -5.35 11.06 -12.85
C SER A 137 -5.72 9.58 -12.77
N LEU A 138 -6.59 9.12 -13.67
CA LEU A 138 -6.97 7.71 -13.78
C LEU A 138 -5.81 6.85 -14.30
N LEU A 139 -5.07 7.34 -15.31
CA LEU A 139 -3.93 6.62 -15.88
C LEU A 139 -2.85 6.33 -14.85
N TRP A 140 -2.34 7.35 -14.15
CA TRP A 140 -1.27 7.12 -13.18
C TRP A 140 -1.77 6.38 -11.93
N SER A 141 -3.02 6.62 -11.51
CA SER A 141 -3.64 5.89 -10.39
C SER A 141 -3.74 4.40 -10.68
N GLY A 142 -4.30 4.04 -11.83
CA GLY A 142 -4.38 2.67 -12.29
C GLY A 142 -3.00 2.04 -12.41
N ALA A 143 -2.07 2.68 -13.13
CA ALA A 143 -0.71 2.16 -13.33
C ALA A 143 0.03 1.84 -12.02
N VAL A 144 -0.05 2.75 -11.04
CA VAL A 144 0.61 2.57 -9.73
C VAL A 144 -0.06 1.45 -8.93
N LEU A 145 -1.39 1.34 -8.94
CA LEU A 145 -2.09 0.22 -8.32
C LEU A 145 -1.76 -1.11 -9.00
N GLY A 146 -1.65 -1.11 -10.33
CA GLY A 146 -1.18 -2.24 -11.12
C GLY A 146 0.19 -2.72 -10.67
N ALA A 147 1.15 -1.81 -10.47
CA ALA A 147 2.45 -2.14 -9.91
C ALA A 147 2.33 -2.78 -8.51
N GLY A 148 1.46 -2.24 -7.65
CA GLY A 148 1.14 -2.82 -6.34
C GLY A 148 0.60 -4.26 -6.41
N ILE A 149 -0.24 -4.58 -7.41
CA ILE A 149 -0.78 -5.94 -7.63
C ILE A 149 0.36 -6.95 -7.88
N THR A 150 1.41 -6.54 -8.60
CA THR A 150 2.58 -7.41 -8.86
C THR A 150 3.42 -7.68 -7.62
N VAL A 151 3.32 -6.84 -6.58
CA VAL A 151 3.98 -7.05 -5.28
C VAL A 151 3.10 -7.91 -4.38
N LYS A 152 1.79 -7.61 -4.33
CA LYS A 152 0.82 -8.36 -3.53
C LYS A 152 -0.56 -8.38 -4.23
N PRO A 153 -1.11 -9.55 -4.61
CA PRO A 153 -2.33 -9.62 -5.42
C PRO A 153 -3.56 -9.03 -4.72
N HIS A 154 -3.55 -8.98 -3.38
CA HIS A 154 -4.61 -8.39 -2.58
C HIS A 154 -4.90 -6.92 -2.97
N ALA A 155 -3.92 -6.18 -3.49
CA ALA A 155 -4.13 -4.82 -3.99
C ALA A 155 -5.18 -4.74 -5.11
N ALA A 156 -5.46 -5.85 -5.81
CA ALA A 156 -6.50 -5.92 -6.83
C ALA A 156 -7.90 -5.68 -6.22
N LEU A 157 -8.13 -6.05 -4.96
CA LEU A 157 -9.38 -5.77 -4.26
C LEU A 157 -9.58 -4.26 -4.09
N PHE A 158 -8.53 -3.53 -3.71
CA PHE A 158 -8.59 -2.08 -3.58
C PHE A 158 -8.73 -1.39 -4.92
N ALA A 159 -8.00 -1.85 -5.94
CA ALA A 159 -8.13 -1.35 -7.31
C ALA A 159 -9.56 -1.55 -7.84
N GLY A 160 -10.18 -2.70 -7.60
CA GLY A 160 -11.58 -2.97 -7.95
C GLY A 160 -12.56 -2.05 -7.22
N ALA A 161 -12.37 -1.82 -5.92
CA ALA A 161 -13.19 -0.87 -5.15
C ALA A 161 -13.08 0.56 -5.72
N LEU A 162 -11.88 0.99 -6.08
CA LEU A 162 -11.65 2.30 -6.70
C LEU A 162 -12.21 2.38 -8.13
N ALA A 163 -12.13 1.30 -8.92
CA ALA A 163 -12.77 1.22 -10.23
C ALA A 163 -14.30 1.37 -10.13
N ALA A 164 -14.91 0.79 -9.08
CA ALA A 164 -16.33 0.96 -8.80
C ALA A 164 -16.67 2.41 -8.42
N VAL A 165 -15.82 3.08 -7.62
CA VAL A 165 -15.98 4.52 -7.33
C VAL A 165 -15.93 5.35 -8.61
N VAL A 166 -14.96 5.09 -9.48
CA VAL A 166 -14.84 5.76 -10.78
C VAL A 166 -16.08 5.55 -11.64
N ALA A 167 -16.56 4.30 -11.74
CA ALA A 167 -17.75 3.96 -12.52
C ALA A 167 -18.99 4.70 -12.01
N VAL A 168 -19.25 4.63 -10.70
CA VAL A 168 -20.43 5.24 -10.08
C VAL A 168 -20.39 6.77 -10.17
N ALA A 169 -19.23 7.37 -9.90
CA ALA A 169 -19.09 8.83 -9.95
C ALA A 169 -19.25 9.36 -11.39
N ALA A 170 -18.61 8.71 -12.37
CA ALA A 170 -18.73 9.10 -13.77
C ALA A 170 -20.15 8.87 -14.32
N ALA A 171 -20.83 7.80 -13.91
CA ALA A 171 -22.21 7.52 -14.33
C ALA A 171 -23.18 8.59 -13.81
N ARG A 172 -23.01 9.01 -12.55
CA ARG A 172 -23.83 10.07 -11.94
C ARG A 172 -23.58 11.44 -12.55
N ALA A 173 -22.35 11.73 -12.95
CA ALA A 173 -21.99 13.05 -13.51
C ALA A 173 -22.27 13.18 -15.01
N CYS A 174 -21.99 12.12 -15.79
CA CYS A 174 -21.87 12.20 -17.25
C CYS A 174 -22.53 11.02 -18.01
N GLY A 175 -23.29 10.15 -17.32
CA GLY A 175 -23.97 9.00 -17.93
C GLY A 175 -23.10 7.74 -18.11
N LEU A 176 -23.75 6.64 -18.50
CA LEU A 176 -23.16 5.29 -18.52
C LEU A 176 -22.00 5.13 -19.53
N ALA A 177 -22.08 5.76 -20.70
CA ALA A 177 -21.02 5.65 -21.72
C ALA A 177 -19.70 6.26 -21.23
N THR A 178 -19.75 7.45 -20.62
CA THR A 178 -18.58 8.11 -20.02
C THR A 178 -18.02 7.31 -18.86
N ALA A 179 -18.90 6.69 -18.05
CA ALA A 179 -18.49 5.80 -16.97
C ALA A 179 -17.70 4.60 -17.47
N ALA A 180 -18.21 3.91 -18.51
CA ALA A 180 -17.52 2.79 -19.13
C ALA A 180 -16.12 3.20 -19.64
N GLY A 181 -16.01 4.35 -20.32
CA GLY A 181 -14.73 4.87 -20.79
C GLY A 181 -13.75 5.19 -19.67
N ALA A 182 -14.18 5.91 -18.63
CA ALA A 182 -13.33 6.27 -17.49
C ALA A 182 -12.84 5.04 -16.72
N THR A 183 -13.74 4.09 -16.45
CA THR A 183 -13.41 2.83 -15.79
C THR A 183 -12.48 1.98 -16.65
N ALA A 184 -12.71 1.91 -17.97
CA ALA A 184 -11.84 1.17 -18.88
C ALA A 184 -10.41 1.75 -18.89
N VAL A 185 -10.25 3.07 -18.91
CA VAL A 185 -8.93 3.72 -18.81
C VAL A 185 -8.22 3.33 -17.52
N PHE A 186 -8.91 3.42 -16.39
CA PHE A 186 -8.34 3.07 -15.09
C PHE A 186 -7.92 1.60 -15.03
N VAL A 187 -8.81 0.69 -15.45
CA VAL A 187 -8.57 -0.76 -15.43
C VAL A 187 -7.45 -1.15 -16.40
N ALA A 188 -7.45 -0.59 -17.62
CA ALA A 188 -6.39 -0.82 -18.59
C ALA A 188 -5.04 -0.39 -18.04
N ALA A 189 -4.95 0.79 -17.42
CA ALA A 189 -3.72 1.25 -16.78
C ALA A 189 -3.28 0.32 -15.64
N ALA A 190 -4.21 -0.18 -14.82
CA ALA A 190 -3.92 -1.14 -13.75
C ALA A 190 -3.46 -2.52 -14.26
N ALA A 191 -3.88 -2.91 -15.46
CA ALA A 191 -3.47 -4.17 -16.07
C ALA A 191 -2.04 -4.14 -16.65
N VAL A 192 -1.50 -2.96 -16.97
CA VAL A 192 -0.18 -2.83 -17.64
C VAL A 192 0.93 -3.53 -16.88
N ALA A 193 1.15 -3.20 -15.61
CA ALA A 193 2.28 -3.75 -14.87
C ALA A 193 2.15 -5.28 -14.64
N PRO A 194 0.99 -5.84 -14.23
CA PRO A 194 0.80 -7.29 -14.20
C PRO A 194 1.10 -7.98 -15.53
N LEU A 195 0.61 -7.44 -16.66
CA LEU A 195 0.87 -8.01 -17.98
C LEU A 195 2.35 -7.95 -18.35
N VAL A 196 3.03 -6.85 -18.08
CA VAL A 196 4.48 -6.70 -18.31
C VAL A 196 5.27 -7.70 -17.48
N VAL A 197 4.93 -7.87 -16.20
CA VAL A 197 5.64 -8.78 -15.30
C VAL A 197 5.40 -10.25 -15.67
N LEU A 198 4.17 -10.61 -16.06
CA LEU A 198 3.88 -11.95 -16.58
C LEU A 198 4.56 -12.21 -17.93
N GLY A 199 4.63 -11.20 -18.79
CA GLY A 199 5.38 -11.25 -20.05
C GLY A 199 6.87 -11.45 -19.83
N TRP A 200 7.46 -10.76 -18.85
CA TRP A 200 8.84 -10.98 -18.42
C TRP A 200 9.05 -12.42 -17.91
N LEU A 201 8.17 -12.91 -17.02
CA LEU A 201 8.23 -14.30 -16.55
C LEU A 201 8.13 -15.31 -17.69
N ALA A 202 7.30 -15.06 -18.70
CA ALA A 202 7.21 -15.90 -19.88
C ALA A 202 8.51 -15.91 -20.67
N ALA A 203 9.08 -14.72 -20.91
CA ALA A 203 10.33 -14.55 -21.67
C ALA A 203 11.53 -15.26 -21.01
N VAL A 204 11.59 -15.31 -19.68
CA VAL A 204 12.67 -16.03 -18.96
C VAL A 204 12.34 -17.50 -18.67
N GLY A 205 11.18 -18.00 -19.10
CA GLY A 205 10.77 -19.40 -18.90
C GLY A 205 10.25 -19.73 -17.48
N GLY A 206 9.90 -18.72 -16.68
CA GLY A 206 9.39 -18.89 -15.31
C GLY A 206 7.86 -18.96 -15.20
N LEU A 207 7.11 -18.64 -16.26
CA LEU A 207 5.64 -18.49 -16.18
C LEU A 207 4.92 -19.81 -15.82
N ALA A 208 5.32 -20.94 -16.42
CA ALA A 208 4.70 -22.23 -16.12
C ALA A 208 4.95 -22.65 -14.67
N ALA A 209 6.19 -22.53 -14.19
CA ALA A 209 6.56 -22.81 -12.81
C ALA A 209 5.85 -21.88 -11.81
N TRP A 210 5.71 -20.58 -12.14
CA TRP A 210 4.92 -19.64 -11.33
C TRP A 210 3.47 -20.10 -11.21
N ARG A 211 2.83 -20.45 -12.33
CA ARG A 211 1.45 -20.95 -12.33
C ARG A 211 1.35 -22.19 -11.43
N ASP A 212 2.26 -23.14 -11.59
CA ASP A 212 2.24 -24.39 -10.83
C ASP A 212 2.45 -24.16 -9.32
N VAL A 213 3.34 -23.24 -8.94
CA VAL A 213 3.47 -22.80 -7.53
C VAL A 213 2.18 -22.13 -7.04
N VAL A 214 1.57 -21.25 -7.83
CA VAL A 214 0.35 -20.53 -7.43
C VAL A 214 -0.82 -21.49 -7.23
N THR A 215 -1.10 -22.35 -8.21
CA THR A 215 -2.27 -23.22 -8.22
C THR A 215 -2.05 -24.52 -7.46
N GLY A 216 -0.81 -25.00 -7.36
CA GLY A 216 -0.45 -26.27 -6.72
C GLY A 216 0.02 -26.13 -5.27
N TYR A 217 0.55 -24.97 -4.87
CA TYR A 217 1.09 -24.76 -3.52
C TYR A 217 0.51 -23.55 -2.80
N LEU A 218 0.56 -22.35 -3.40
CA LEU A 218 0.20 -21.10 -2.71
C LEU A 218 -1.27 -21.08 -2.29
N ILE A 219 -2.19 -21.22 -3.25
CA ILE A 219 -3.64 -21.14 -3.01
C ILE A 219 -4.13 -22.37 -2.20
N PRO A 220 -3.82 -23.62 -2.59
CA PRO A 220 -4.35 -24.77 -1.88
C PRO A 220 -3.66 -25.00 -0.54
N LEU A 221 -2.36 -24.74 -0.35
CA LEU A 221 -1.68 -25.11 0.89
C LEU A 221 -1.25 -23.89 1.71
N TYR A 222 -0.41 -23.04 1.14
CA TYR A 222 0.24 -21.94 1.87
C TYR A 222 -0.74 -20.88 2.41
N ALA A 223 -1.82 -20.60 1.67
CA ALA A 223 -2.84 -19.64 2.08
C ALA A 223 -3.61 -20.07 3.34
N ARG A 224 -3.62 -21.38 3.64
CA ARG A 224 -4.25 -21.95 4.84
C ARG A 224 -3.26 -22.16 5.99
N LEU A 225 -1.97 -22.32 5.67
CA LEU A 225 -0.90 -22.49 6.64
C LEU A 225 -0.70 -21.24 7.50
N GLY A 226 -0.49 -21.45 8.80
CA GLY A 226 -0.21 -20.39 9.76
C GLY A 226 -1.41 -19.50 10.07
N ARG A 227 -2.64 -19.92 9.73
CA ARG A 227 -3.85 -19.24 10.20
C ARG A 227 -4.03 -19.48 11.69
N THR A 228 -4.22 -18.42 12.45
CA THR A 228 -4.38 -18.49 13.91
C THR A 228 -5.86 -18.44 14.28
N SER A 229 -6.27 -19.19 15.31
CA SER A 229 -7.63 -19.12 15.86
C SER A 229 -7.86 -17.85 16.68
N SER A 230 -6.78 -17.22 17.16
CA SER A 230 -6.81 -15.96 17.91
C SER A 230 -6.14 -14.83 17.12
N TRP A 231 -6.81 -13.68 17.10
CA TRP A 231 -6.28 -12.44 16.54
C TRP A 231 -5.47 -11.72 17.62
N SER A 232 -4.17 -11.97 17.66
CA SER A 232 -3.28 -11.18 18.52
C SER A 232 -2.73 -10.01 17.70
N VAL A 233 -3.23 -8.81 17.97
CA VAL A 233 -2.62 -7.58 17.46
C VAL A 233 -1.47 -7.23 18.40
N TYR A 234 -0.24 -7.50 17.94
CA TYR A 234 0.94 -7.02 18.65
C TYR A 234 0.84 -5.50 18.84
N ARG A 235 1.13 -5.02 20.05
CA ARG A 235 1.02 -3.60 20.44
C ARG A 235 -0.33 -2.96 20.16
N TRP A 236 -1.43 -3.69 20.38
CA TRP A 236 -2.80 -3.20 20.24
C TRP A 236 -3.06 -1.84 20.94
N HIS A 237 -2.37 -1.55 22.04
CA HIS A 237 -2.46 -0.27 22.74
C HIS A 237 -2.08 0.94 21.86
N ALA A 238 -1.15 0.78 20.92
CA ALA A 238 -0.77 1.83 19.97
C ALA A 238 -1.92 2.18 19.01
N TRP A 239 -2.86 1.26 18.80
CA TRP A 239 -4.02 1.47 17.93
C TRP A 239 -5.14 2.24 18.61
N ILE A 240 -5.21 2.29 19.95
CA ILE A 240 -6.23 3.06 20.68
C ILE A 240 -6.23 4.54 20.28
N PRO A 241 -5.11 5.29 20.40
CA PRO A 241 -5.10 6.70 20.02
C PRO A 241 -5.30 6.92 18.51
N ILE A 242 -4.79 6.01 17.66
CA ILE A 242 -4.98 6.08 16.21
C ILE A 242 -6.47 5.92 15.87
N ALA A 243 -7.12 4.90 16.40
CA ALA A 243 -8.53 4.63 16.18
C ALA A 243 -9.40 5.77 16.70
N LEU A 244 -9.11 6.30 17.90
CA LEU A 244 -9.82 7.45 18.44
C LEU A 244 -9.71 8.67 17.53
N GLY A 245 -8.50 8.99 17.05
CA GLY A 245 -8.27 10.10 16.11
C GLY A 245 -9.03 9.94 14.79
N VAL A 246 -9.04 8.72 14.23
CA VAL A 246 -9.81 8.39 13.03
C VAL A 246 -11.31 8.53 13.28
N LEU A 247 -11.84 7.97 14.38
CA LEU A 247 -13.26 8.04 14.72
C LEU A 247 -13.72 9.48 14.92
N VAL A 248 -12.94 10.29 15.65
CA VAL A 248 -13.22 11.72 15.84
C VAL A 248 -13.22 12.46 14.49
N SER A 249 -12.28 12.14 13.61
CA SER A 249 -12.21 12.76 12.29
C SER A 249 -13.37 12.35 11.37
N LEU A 250 -13.77 11.08 11.37
CA LEU A 250 -14.94 10.64 10.59
C LEU A 250 -16.25 11.23 11.14
N ALA A 251 -16.41 11.25 12.47
CA ALA A 251 -17.57 11.84 13.12
C ALA A 251 -17.65 13.36 12.89
N GLY A 252 -16.51 14.06 12.95
CA GLY A 252 -16.42 15.49 12.65
C GLY A 252 -16.82 15.81 11.21
N ALA A 253 -16.31 15.04 10.24
CA ALA A 253 -16.64 15.20 8.84
C ALA A 253 -18.14 14.94 8.58
N ALA A 254 -18.71 13.88 9.18
CA ALA A 254 -20.12 13.57 9.07
C ALA A 254 -21.02 14.68 9.66
N ARG A 255 -20.68 15.17 10.86
CA ARG A 255 -21.44 16.25 11.54
C ARG A 255 -21.45 17.54 10.73
N ARG A 256 -20.33 17.88 10.08
CA ARG A 256 -20.21 19.06 9.22
C ARG A 256 -20.78 18.86 7.80
N ARG A 257 -21.27 17.65 7.47
CA ARG A 257 -21.61 17.23 6.10
C ARG A 257 -20.46 17.48 5.10
N GLY A 258 -19.22 17.43 5.59
CA GLY A 258 -18.00 17.75 4.85
C GLY A 258 -17.28 16.53 4.28
N VAL A 259 -17.99 15.42 4.06
CA VAL A 259 -17.40 14.19 3.51
C VAL A 259 -17.08 14.41 2.04
N GLY A 260 -15.80 14.66 1.75
CA GLY A 260 -15.30 14.87 0.39
C GLY A 260 -14.78 13.59 -0.27
N ALA A 261 -14.33 13.72 -1.52
CA ALA A 261 -13.70 12.64 -2.27
C ALA A 261 -12.54 11.97 -1.50
N ARG A 262 -11.72 12.77 -0.81
CA ARG A 262 -10.60 12.28 0.01
C ARG A 262 -11.04 11.45 1.21
N HIS A 263 -12.11 11.85 1.90
CA HIS A 263 -12.67 11.05 2.99
C HIS A 263 -13.19 9.72 2.47
N LEU A 264 -13.89 9.72 1.33
CA LEU A 264 -14.42 8.51 0.70
C LEU A 264 -13.31 7.51 0.38
N VAL A 265 -12.30 7.91 -0.39
CA VAL A 265 -11.24 6.98 -0.81
C VAL A 265 -10.33 6.57 0.35
N ALA A 266 -10.12 7.43 1.36
CA ALA A 266 -9.37 7.06 2.57
C ALA A 266 -10.15 6.08 3.46
N ALA A 267 -11.47 6.26 3.59
CA ALA A 267 -12.34 5.32 4.31
C ALA A 267 -12.42 3.96 3.60
N LEU A 268 -12.48 3.94 2.27
CA LEU A 268 -12.33 2.71 1.49
C LEU A 268 -10.96 2.06 1.71
N GLY A 269 -9.90 2.86 1.81
CA GLY A 269 -8.56 2.38 2.14
C GLY A 269 -8.48 1.75 3.55
N LEU A 270 -9.15 2.34 4.55
CA LEU A 270 -9.30 1.73 5.88
C LEU A 270 -10.02 0.39 5.80
N ALA A 271 -11.17 0.34 5.11
CA ALA A 271 -11.94 -0.89 4.93
C ALA A 271 -11.11 -1.98 4.23
N TYR A 272 -10.36 -1.59 3.18
CA TYR A 272 -9.41 -2.49 2.53
C TYR A 272 -8.32 -2.95 3.49
N GLY A 273 -7.72 -2.08 4.29
CA GLY A 273 -6.67 -2.47 5.23
C GLY A 273 -7.14 -3.49 6.27
N LEU A 274 -8.38 -3.32 6.76
CA LEU A 274 -9.02 -4.30 7.63
C LEU A 274 -9.29 -5.62 6.90
N ALA A 275 -9.90 -5.58 5.71
CA ALA A 275 -10.17 -6.77 4.91
C ALA A 275 -8.87 -7.51 4.54
N HIS A 276 -7.82 -6.79 4.18
CA HIS A 276 -6.49 -7.32 3.86
C HIS A 276 -5.84 -8.03 5.06
N TYR A 277 -6.00 -7.51 6.27
CA TYR A 277 -5.53 -8.18 7.48
C TYR A 277 -6.36 -9.45 7.77
N VAL A 278 -7.70 -9.34 7.68
CA VAL A 278 -8.63 -10.42 8.01
C VAL A 278 -8.56 -11.58 7.01
N VAL A 279 -8.50 -11.30 5.72
CA VAL A 279 -8.44 -12.34 4.67
C VAL A 279 -7.17 -13.17 4.80
N GLN A 280 -6.06 -12.55 5.18
CA GLN A 280 -4.81 -13.27 5.40
C GLN A 280 -4.87 -14.20 6.60
N GLY A 281 -5.50 -13.77 7.71
CA GLY A 281 -5.78 -14.64 8.86
C GLY A 281 -4.56 -15.14 9.63
N LYS A 282 -3.37 -14.55 9.41
CA LYS A 282 -2.11 -14.97 10.04
C LYS A 282 -1.73 -14.20 11.30
N GLY A 283 -2.41 -13.08 11.59
CA GLY A 283 -2.16 -12.27 12.79
C GLY A 283 -0.90 -11.39 12.78
N TRP A 284 -0.02 -11.47 11.77
CA TRP A 284 1.24 -10.71 11.74
C TRP A 284 1.04 -9.19 11.74
N GLU A 285 1.81 -8.47 12.57
CA GLU A 285 1.70 -7.01 12.71
C GLU A 285 1.91 -6.27 11.38
N TYR A 286 2.86 -6.69 10.54
CA TYR A 286 3.11 -6.05 9.25
C TYR A 286 1.92 -6.14 8.29
N HIS A 287 1.00 -7.08 8.46
CA HIS A 287 -0.23 -7.11 7.65
C HIS A 287 -1.17 -5.93 7.91
N LEU A 288 -0.98 -5.20 9.01
CA LEU A 288 -1.74 -4.00 9.34
C LEU A 288 -1.22 -2.74 8.64
N TYR A 289 -0.12 -2.81 7.89
CA TYR A 289 0.45 -1.64 7.20
C TYR A 289 -0.54 -0.86 6.34
N PRO A 290 -1.35 -1.50 5.47
CA PRO A 290 -2.36 -0.77 4.71
C PRO A 290 -3.39 -0.07 5.60
N LEU A 291 -3.81 -0.71 6.70
CA LEU A 291 -4.71 -0.08 7.68
C LEU A 291 -4.03 1.13 8.35
N ALA A 292 -2.78 0.98 8.77
CA ALA A 292 -1.99 2.04 9.40
C ALA A 292 -1.80 3.23 8.46
N ALA A 293 -1.54 2.99 7.17
CA ALA A 293 -1.36 4.03 6.16
C ALA A 293 -2.62 4.91 6.00
N PHE A 294 -3.79 4.29 5.84
CA PHE A 294 -5.04 5.05 5.69
C PHE A 294 -5.55 5.63 7.02
N ALA A 295 -5.27 4.97 8.15
CA ALA A 295 -5.54 5.53 9.48
C ALA A 295 -4.69 6.78 9.71
N ALA A 296 -3.42 6.76 9.32
CA ALA A 296 -2.53 7.91 9.39
C ALA A 296 -3.03 9.09 8.54
N VAL A 297 -3.60 8.85 7.36
CA VAL A 297 -4.24 9.91 6.55
C VAL A 297 -5.38 10.58 7.33
N LEU A 298 -6.21 9.80 8.02
CA LEU A 298 -7.45 10.28 8.65
C LEU A 298 -7.29 10.74 10.10
N VAL A 299 -6.23 10.33 10.81
CA VAL A 299 -6.08 10.46 12.27
C VAL A 299 -6.30 11.88 12.80
N ALA A 300 -5.96 12.90 12.02
CA ALA A 300 -6.07 14.30 12.40
C ALA A 300 -6.79 15.16 11.35
N ALA A 301 -7.57 14.55 10.44
CA ALA A 301 -8.19 15.26 9.32
C ALA A 301 -9.08 16.42 9.78
N GLU A 302 -9.85 16.25 10.86
CA GLU A 302 -10.77 17.30 11.32
C GLU A 302 -10.18 18.20 12.43
N LEU A 303 -8.97 17.91 12.92
CA LEU A 303 -8.33 18.64 14.02
C LEU A 303 -8.12 20.14 13.70
N PRO A 304 -7.62 20.53 12.51
CA PRO A 304 -7.40 21.95 12.19
C PRO A 304 -8.69 22.78 12.24
N ALA A 305 -9.78 22.23 11.71
CA ALA A 305 -11.08 22.88 11.73
C ALA A 305 -11.67 22.96 13.15
N ALA A 306 -11.48 21.95 14.00
CA ALA A 306 -11.86 22.00 15.41
C ALA A 306 -11.09 23.07 16.19
N LEU A 307 -9.78 23.20 15.94
CA LEU A 307 -8.93 24.24 16.54
C LEU A 307 -9.35 25.66 16.08
N ALA A 308 -9.67 25.82 14.79
CA ALA A 308 -10.15 27.09 14.25
C ALA A 308 -11.50 27.51 14.84
N ALA A 309 -12.43 26.57 15.05
CA ALA A 309 -13.72 26.84 15.67
C ALA A 309 -13.58 27.30 17.12
N ARG A 310 -12.66 26.71 17.90
CA ARG A 310 -12.39 27.13 19.29
C ARG A 310 -11.79 28.53 19.41
N ARG A 311 -11.01 28.98 18.42
CA ARG A 311 -10.44 30.35 18.42
C ARG A 311 -11.47 31.45 18.13
N ARG A 312 -12.68 31.08 17.73
CA ARG A 312 -13.78 32.02 17.41
C ARG A 312 -14.81 32.13 18.55
N LEU A 313 -14.66 31.33 19.60
CA LEU A 313 -15.43 31.38 20.85
C LEU A 313 -14.63 32.14 21.89
#